data_AF-A0A6V7HJI0-F1
#
_entry.id   AF-A0A6V7HJI0-F1
#
_cell.length_a   1.000
_cell.length_b   1.000
_cell.length_c   1.000
_cell.angle_alpha   90.00
_cell.angle_beta   90.00
_cell.angle_gamma   90.00
#
_symmetry.space_group_name_H-M   'P 1'
#
loop_
_entity.id
_entity.type
_entity.pdbx_description
1 polymer ?
#
loop_
_entity_poly.entity_id
_entity_poly.type
_entity_poly.pdbx_seq_one_letter_code
_entity_poly.pdbx_strand_id
1 'polypeptide(L)'
;MYHNSFSGTDCVFKEFIKKESTFDSVLEEKWVKAQRNGIFRYVLNIQDSKILEGKYQFLIQLNIDRGYRRRSPENITSMNQLFNEKQFNFTKLGSEEQIMNLDNKDDIIAINISPMEYCHSLLLPQRCKQLPQIITRYSLFKAIELFSLSSSSYFRMAFNSLCAYASVNHLHWHLYYLNWRMLLEYIDLEEYAGPVQILEKYPAKGFCIKYSNVQNMDDFVNWAFLIINYLQNAEIAHNVYITRGKLSIVEEYKD
;
A
#
# COMPACT_ATOMS: atom_id res chain seq x y z
N MET A 1 6.01 -3.59 49.95
CA MET A 1 4.84 -2.70 49.94
C MET A 1 5.05 -1.69 48.83
N TYR A 2 4.06 -1.60 47.96
CA TYR A 2 3.96 -0.70 46.83
C TYR A 2 3.80 0.76 47.29
N HIS A 3 4.33 1.72 46.52
CA HIS A 3 3.55 2.77 45.85
C HIS A 3 4.42 3.98 45.48
N ASN A 4 4.40 4.31 44.18
CA ASN A 4 4.39 5.65 43.59
C ASN A 4 4.18 5.42 42.08
N SER A 5 2.96 5.11 41.62
CA SER A 5 1.92 6.05 41.18
C SER A 5 2.45 7.13 40.21
N PHE A 6 2.63 6.76 38.94
CA PHE A 6 2.47 7.69 37.83
C PHE A 6 1.09 7.45 37.24
N SER A 7 0.23 8.42 37.48
CA SER A 7 -1.15 8.54 37.03
C SER A 7 -1.23 8.79 35.53
N GLY A 8 -2.29 8.27 34.93
CA GLY A 8 -2.50 8.18 33.49
C GLY A 8 -2.50 9.51 32.77
N THR A 9 -1.90 9.49 31.59
CA THR A 9 -2.32 10.34 30.47
C THR A 9 -3.39 9.60 29.71
N ASP A 10 -4.65 9.84 30.10
CA ASP A 10 -5.80 9.59 29.24
C ASP A 10 -5.62 10.46 27.98
N CYS A 11 -5.09 9.86 26.92
CA CYS A 11 -5.18 10.43 25.58
C CYS A 11 -6.64 10.29 25.16
N VAL A 12 -7.44 11.29 25.49
CA VAL A 12 -8.84 11.40 25.07
C VAL A 12 -8.85 11.56 23.56
N PHE A 13 -8.92 10.44 22.84
CA PHE A 13 -9.27 10.41 21.43
C PHE A 13 -10.63 11.07 21.27
N LYS A 14 -10.65 12.31 20.76
CA LYS A 14 -11.83 12.83 20.09
C LYS A 14 -11.97 12.07 18.79
N GLU A 15 -12.63 10.93 18.90
CA GLU A 15 -13.09 10.12 17.78
C GLU A 15 -14.08 10.97 16.99
N PHE A 16 -13.60 11.70 15.98
CA PHE A 16 -14.46 12.02 14.86
C PHE A 16 -14.78 10.68 14.21
N ILE A 17 -15.90 10.07 14.61
CA ILE A 17 -16.45 8.88 13.97
C ILE A 17 -16.84 9.29 12.55
N LYS A 18 -15.84 9.28 11.66
CA LYS A 18 -16.07 9.30 10.23
C LYS A 18 -16.75 7.97 9.95
N LYS A 19 -17.98 8.01 9.44
CA LYS A 19 -18.73 6.81 9.07
C LYS A 19 -17.83 5.96 8.17
N GLU A 20 -17.43 4.80 8.68
CA GLU A 20 -16.60 3.84 7.96
C GLU A 20 -17.27 3.51 6.62
N SER A 21 -16.49 3.48 5.55
CA SER A 21 -17.06 3.20 4.23
C SER A 21 -17.47 1.73 4.16
N THR A 22 -18.50 1.42 3.37
CA THR A 22 -18.90 0.02 3.13
C THR A 22 -17.72 -0.82 2.62
N PHE A 23 -16.81 -0.21 1.86
CA PHE A 23 -15.60 -0.86 1.39
C PHE A 23 -14.67 -1.24 2.55
N ASP A 24 -14.36 -0.29 3.44
CA ASP A 24 -13.50 -0.48 4.60
C ASP A 24 -14.05 -1.63 5.48
N SER A 25 -15.33 -1.55 5.87
CA SER A 25 -15.95 -2.56 6.74
C SER A 25 -15.94 -3.96 6.13
N VAL A 26 -16.26 -4.10 4.84
CA VAL A 26 -16.28 -5.42 4.17
C VAL A 26 -14.88 -6.00 4.05
N LEU A 27 -13.88 -5.17 3.73
CA LEU A 27 -12.49 -5.59 3.61
C LEU A 27 -11.97 -6.10 4.96
N GLU A 28 -12.17 -5.31 6.03
CA GLU A 28 -11.76 -5.67 7.39
C GLU A 28 -12.46 -6.91 7.92
N GLU A 29 -13.80 -6.99 7.81
CA GLU A 29 -14.57 -8.14 8.28
C GLU A 29 -14.07 -9.45 7.67
N LYS A 30 -13.87 -9.46 6.35
CA LYS A 30 -13.43 -10.65 5.62
C LYS A 30 -11.97 -11.00 5.91
N TRP A 31 -11.10 -10.01 6.05
CA TRP A 31 -9.70 -10.24 6.41
C TRP A 31 -9.59 -10.85 7.82
N VAL A 32 -10.33 -10.31 8.80
CA VAL A 32 -10.41 -10.85 10.17
C VAL A 32 -11.00 -12.27 10.17
N LYS A 33 -12.04 -12.52 9.37
CA LYS A 33 -12.62 -13.87 9.20
C LYS A 33 -11.60 -14.85 8.64
N ALA A 34 -10.82 -14.48 7.63
CA ALA A 34 -9.74 -15.31 7.10
C ALA A 34 -8.67 -15.60 8.16
N GLN A 35 -8.40 -14.64 9.07
CA GLN A 35 -7.44 -14.84 10.15
C GLN A 35 -7.95 -15.84 11.18
N ARG A 36 -9.23 -15.71 11.59
CA ARG A 36 -9.90 -16.66 12.48
C ARG A 36 -9.96 -18.07 11.90
N ASN A 37 -10.08 -18.19 10.58
CA ASN A 37 -10.09 -19.46 9.87
C ASN A 37 -8.69 -20.05 9.61
N GLY A 38 -7.62 -19.36 10.01
CA GLY A 38 -6.25 -19.88 9.88
C GLY A 38 -5.70 -19.90 8.45
N ILE A 39 -6.21 -19.04 7.55
CA ILE A 39 -5.78 -19.02 6.15
C ILE A 39 -4.36 -18.43 5.98
N PHE A 40 -3.91 -17.60 6.92
CA PHE A 40 -2.59 -16.96 6.86
C PHE A 40 -1.47 -17.90 7.31
N ARG A 41 -0.25 -17.66 6.82
CA ARG A 41 0.95 -18.40 7.27
C ARG A 41 1.32 -18.15 8.74
N TYR A 42 0.86 -17.01 9.26
CA TYR A 42 1.00 -16.60 10.65
C TYR A 42 -0.08 -15.56 10.97
N VAL A 43 -0.38 -15.43 12.26
CA VAL A 43 -1.19 -14.33 12.77
C VAL A 43 -0.31 -13.09 12.82
N LEU A 44 -0.78 -11.98 12.27
CA LEU A 44 -0.05 -10.72 12.35
C LEU A 44 0.09 -10.33 13.82
N ASN A 45 1.34 -10.22 14.28
CA ASN A 45 1.66 -9.82 15.64
C ASN A 45 2.88 -8.89 15.62
N ILE A 46 2.63 -7.58 15.49
CA ILE A 46 3.67 -6.57 15.59
C ILE A 46 4.01 -6.41 17.08
N GLN A 47 5.14 -6.98 17.50
CA GLN A 47 5.51 -7.07 18.91
C GLN A 47 6.00 -5.73 19.46
N ASP A 48 6.81 -5.04 18.66
CA ASP A 48 7.44 -3.78 19.02
C ASP A 48 7.39 -2.82 17.84
N SER A 49 7.21 -1.54 18.14
CA SER A 49 7.38 -0.45 17.18
C SER A 49 8.13 0.71 17.81
N LYS A 50 8.92 1.42 17.00
CA LYS A 50 9.68 2.60 17.43
C LYS A 50 9.75 3.62 16.31
N ILE A 51 9.67 4.89 16.69
CA ILE A 51 10.03 6.02 15.84
C ILE A 51 11.50 6.33 16.06
N LEU A 52 12.26 6.35 14.97
CA LEU A 52 13.66 6.75 15.00
C LEU A 52 13.81 8.23 15.27
N GLU A 53 14.89 8.58 15.97
CA GLU A 53 15.30 9.96 16.13
C GLU A 53 15.79 10.57 14.79
N GLY A 54 15.76 11.90 14.72
CA GLY A 54 16.20 12.66 13.54
C GLY A 54 15.05 13.20 12.69
N LYS A 55 15.43 13.94 11.64
CA LYS A 55 14.51 14.76 10.83
C LYS A 55 13.36 13.96 10.20
N TYR A 56 13.57 12.70 9.84
CA TYR A 56 12.60 11.93 9.07
C TYR A 56 11.70 11.00 9.90
N GLN A 57 12.00 10.81 11.19
CA GLN A 57 11.15 10.09 12.14
C GLN A 57 10.59 8.76 11.61
N PHE A 58 11.47 7.91 11.06
CA PHE A 58 11.06 6.64 10.46
C PHE A 58 10.40 5.72 11.49
N LEU A 59 9.26 5.13 11.11
CA LEU A 59 8.62 4.05 11.84
C LEU A 59 9.34 2.73 11.55
N ILE A 60 9.72 2.02 12.61
CA ILE A 60 10.21 0.65 12.57
C ILE A 60 9.21 -0.23 13.31
N GLN A 61 8.88 -1.39 12.73
CA GLN A 61 8.03 -2.41 13.33
C GLN A 61 8.74 -3.77 13.29
N LEU A 62 8.71 -4.48 14.41
CA LEU A 62 9.25 -5.83 14.52
C LEU A 62 8.17 -6.87 14.23
N ASN A 63 8.35 -7.60 13.14
CA ASN A 63 7.50 -8.73 12.74
C ASN A 63 8.35 -9.99 12.52
N ILE A 64 8.61 -10.72 13.61
CA ILE A 64 9.48 -11.91 13.63
C ILE A 64 8.92 -13.00 12.70
N ASP A 65 7.62 -13.29 12.83
CA ASP A 65 6.98 -14.36 12.05
C ASP A 65 7.08 -14.11 10.54
N ARG A 66 6.92 -12.86 10.10
CA ARG A 66 7.13 -12.50 8.70
C ARG A 66 8.54 -12.78 8.21
N GLY A 67 9.56 -12.57 9.06
CA GLY A 67 10.95 -12.82 8.73
C GLY A 67 11.20 -14.29 8.33
N TYR A 68 10.62 -15.23 9.07
CA TYR A 68 10.87 -16.67 8.88
C TYR A 68 9.80 -17.41 8.06
N ARG A 69 8.54 -16.95 8.08
CA ARG A 69 7.40 -17.69 7.50
C ARG A 69 6.93 -17.17 6.14
N ARG A 70 7.38 -15.98 5.71
CA ARG A 70 7.05 -15.47 4.38
C ARG A 70 7.62 -16.38 3.30
N ARG A 71 7.00 -16.39 2.12
CA ARG A 71 7.54 -17.12 0.97
C ARG A 71 8.92 -16.57 0.58
N SER A 72 9.79 -17.44 0.08
CA SER A 72 10.96 -17.01 -0.67
C SER A 72 10.51 -16.23 -1.91
N PRO A 73 11.09 -15.05 -2.16
CA PRO A 73 10.88 -14.32 -3.42
C PRO A 73 11.27 -15.17 -4.63
N GLU A 74 10.61 -14.94 -5.77
CA GLU A 74 11.09 -15.40 -7.06
C GLU A 74 12.48 -14.84 -7.37
N ASN A 75 13.30 -15.59 -8.10
CA ASN A 75 14.58 -15.08 -8.60
C ASN A 75 14.30 -14.08 -9.73
N ILE A 76 14.31 -12.79 -9.38
CA ILE A 76 14.03 -11.68 -10.30
C ILE A 76 15.36 -11.06 -10.72
N THR A 77 15.65 -11.12 -12.02
CA THR A 77 16.94 -10.66 -12.58
C THR A 77 16.81 -9.48 -13.53
N SER A 78 15.61 -9.17 -13.99
CA SER A 78 15.33 -8.06 -14.92
C SER A 78 13.93 -7.49 -14.68
N MET A 79 13.77 -6.19 -14.98
CA MET A 79 12.47 -5.50 -15.04
C MET A 79 11.54 -6.09 -16.12
N ASN A 80 12.11 -6.69 -17.16
CA ASN A 80 11.39 -7.29 -18.29
C ASN A 80 11.25 -8.82 -18.17
N GLN A 81 11.46 -9.38 -16.96
CA GLN A 81 11.28 -10.81 -16.74
C GLN A 81 9.85 -11.24 -17.09
N LEU A 82 9.73 -12.20 -18.00
CA LEU A 82 8.44 -12.70 -18.46
C LEU A 82 7.70 -13.44 -17.34
N PHE A 83 6.37 -13.35 -17.36
CA PHE A 83 5.51 -14.16 -16.51
C PHE A 83 5.81 -15.65 -16.74
N ASN A 84 5.79 -16.43 -15.65
CA ASN A 84 6.02 -17.87 -15.71
C ASN A 84 4.91 -18.64 -14.97
N GLU A 85 4.05 -19.31 -15.74
CA GLU A 85 2.93 -20.09 -15.20
C GLU A 85 3.36 -21.25 -14.28
N LYS A 86 4.60 -21.75 -14.43
CA LYS A 86 5.14 -22.84 -13.61
C LYS A 86 5.52 -22.36 -12.22
N GLN A 87 5.94 -21.10 -12.09
CA GLN A 87 6.16 -20.46 -10.80
C GLN A 87 4.82 -20.21 -10.09
N PHE A 88 4.87 -19.89 -8.80
CA PHE A 88 3.67 -19.46 -8.11
C PHE A 88 3.11 -18.18 -8.75
N ASN A 89 1.79 -18.13 -8.89
CA ASN A 89 1.09 -16.95 -9.37
C ASN A 89 -0.34 -16.95 -8.82
N PHE A 90 -0.98 -15.79 -8.83
CA PHE A 90 -2.30 -15.60 -8.22
C PHE A 90 -3.49 -16.28 -8.92
N THR A 91 -3.32 -16.92 -10.09
CA THR A 91 -4.40 -17.77 -10.63
C THR A 91 -4.57 -19.06 -9.81
N LYS A 92 -3.59 -19.39 -8.97
CA LYS A 92 -3.56 -20.58 -8.10
C LYS A 92 -4.12 -20.32 -6.69
N LEU A 93 -4.68 -19.14 -6.43
CA LEU A 93 -5.26 -18.80 -5.12
C LEU A 93 -6.47 -19.69 -4.81
N GLY A 94 -6.55 -20.13 -3.56
CA GLY A 94 -7.74 -20.79 -3.02
C GLY A 94 -8.91 -19.82 -2.88
N SER A 95 -10.13 -20.33 -2.91
CA SER A 95 -11.36 -19.52 -2.76
C SER A 95 -11.43 -18.79 -1.40
N GLU A 96 -10.81 -19.37 -0.39
CA GLU A 96 -10.70 -18.88 0.99
C GLU A 96 -9.72 -17.71 1.14
N GLU A 97 -8.79 -17.53 0.19
CA GLU A 97 -7.90 -16.38 0.14
C GLU A 97 -8.60 -15.15 -0.48
N GLN A 98 -9.71 -15.35 -1.19
CA GLN A 98 -10.41 -14.29 -1.89
C GLN A 98 -11.34 -13.51 -0.96
N ILE A 99 -11.20 -12.18 -0.95
CA ILE A 99 -12.03 -11.27 -0.17
C ILE A 99 -13.27 -10.89 -0.99
N MET A 100 -13.10 -10.34 -2.19
CA MET A 100 -14.24 -9.91 -3.02
C MET A 100 -13.88 -9.88 -4.51
N ASN A 101 -14.91 -9.98 -5.35
CA ASN A 101 -14.82 -9.69 -6.77
C ASN A 101 -15.13 -8.21 -7.00
N LEU A 102 -14.39 -7.58 -7.90
CA LEU A 102 -14.72 -6.27 -8.43
C LEU A 102 -15.52 -6.45 -9.75
N ASP A 103 -15.88 -5.33 -10.40
CA ASP A 103 -16.85 -5.27 -11.51
C ASP A 103 -16.63 -6.32 -12.61
N ASN A 104 -15.38 -6.71 -12.89
CA ASN A 104 -15.02 -7.58 -14.01
C ASN A 104 -14.89 -9.08 -13.66
N LYS A 105 -15.18 -9.50 -12.42
CA LYS A 105 -14.92 -10.87 -11.86
C LYS A 105 -13.47 -11.38 -11.92
N ASP A 106 -12.66 -10.90 -12.87
CA ASP A 106 -11.24 -11.18 -13.00
C ASP A 106 -10.38 -10.21 -12.17
N ASP A 107 -10.92 -9.03 -11.88
CA ASP A 107 -10.39 -8.12 -10.89
C ASP A 107 -10.87 -8.57 -9.51
N ILE A 108 -9.94 -8.94 -8.63
CA ILE A 108 -10.28 -9.40 -7.28
C ILE A 108 -9.43 -8.72 -6.23
N ILE A 109 -9.94 -8.72 -5.01
CA ILE A 109 -9.15 -8.48 -3.80
C ILE A 109 -8.99 -9.81 -3.08
N ALA A 110 -7.76 -10.14 -2.72
CA ALA A 110 -7.41 -11.33 -1.94
C ALA A 110 -6.57 -10.94 -0.73
N ILE A 111 -6.57 -11.75 0.32
CA ILE A 111 -5.66 -11.54 1.45
C ILE A 111 -4.20 -11.68 0.98
N ASN A 112 -3.28 -10.99 1.64
CA ASN A 112 -1.89 -11.38 1.60
C ASN A 112 -1.64 -12.40 2.72
N ILE A 113 -1.46 -13.68 2.38
CA ILE A 113 -1.20 -14.75 3.36
C ILE A 113 0.09 -14.57 4.17
N SER A 114 0.92 -13.56 3.87
CA SER A 114 2.09 -13.12 4.64
C SER A 114 1.97 -11.62 4.98
N PRO A 115 1.04 -11.24 5.87
CA PRO A 115 0.65 -9.86 6.11
C PRO A 115 1.78 -9.08 6.80
N MET A 116 2.02 -7.83 6.38
CA MET A 116 3.02 -6.97 7.02
C MET A 116 2.37 -5.99 8.00
N GLU A 117 1.10 -5.70 7.80
CA GLU A 117 0.30 -4.74 8.55
C GLU A 117 -1.18 -5.19 8.53
N TYR A 118 -2.00 -4.59 9.38
CA TYR A 118 -3.43 -4.86 9.48
C TYR A 118 -4.13 -4.73 8.13
N CYS A 119 -5.03 -5.69 7.88
CA CYS A 119 -5.76 -5.82 6.64
C CYS A 119 -4.89 -5.90 5.37
N HIS A 120 -3.62 -6.32 5.47
CA HIS A 120 -2.75 -6.45 4.30
C HIS A 120 -3.34 -7.44 3.29
N SER A 121 -3.76 -6.88 2.16
CA SER A 121 -4.47 -7.53 1.08
C SER A 121 -3.84 -7.13 -0.25
N LEU A 122 -4.27 -7.78 -1.33
CA LEU A 122 -3.77 -7.62 -2.67
C LEU A 122 -4.92 -7.28 -3.62
N LEU A 123 -4.76 -6.22 -4.40
CA LEU A 123 -5.56 -5.98 -5.60
C LEU A 123 -4.89 -6.73 -6.75
N LEU A 124 -5.66 -7.60 -7.41
CA LEU A 124 -5.22 -8.44 -8.52
C LEU A 124 -6.03 -8.06 -9.76
N PRO A 125 -5.59 -7.04 -10.53
CA PRO A 125 -6.31 -6.60 -11.71
C PRO A 125 -6.02 -7.54 -12.88
N GLN A 126 -7.06 -7.91 -13.62
CA GLN A 126 -6.97 -8.78 -14.79
C GLN A 126 -6.21 -10.09 -14.50
N ARG A 127 -6.49 -10.70 -13.35
CA ARG A 127 -5.72 -11.83 -12.79
C ARG A 127 -5.53 -12.99 -13.78
N CYS A 128 -6.55 -13.32 -14.58
CA CYS A 128 -6.49 -14.41 -15.54
C CYS A 128 -5.72 -14.05 -16.81
N LYS A 129 -5.36 -12.78 -17.03
CA LYS A 129 -4.45 -12.38 -18.13
C LYS A 129 -2.99 -12.70 -17.84
N GLN A 130 -2.64 -13.11 -16.61
CA GLN A 130 -1.29 -13.55 -16.27
C GLN A 130 -0.21 -12.52 -16.63
N LEU A 131 -0.51 -11.24 -16.39
CA LEU A 131 0.40 -10.15 -16.71
C LEU A 131 1.62 -10.20 -15.77
N PRO A 132 2.84 -9.93 -16.27
CA PRO A 132 4.02 -9.76 -15.40
C PRO A 132 3.81 -8.58 -14.44
N GLN A 133 4.65 -8.48 -13.41
CA GLN A 133 4.61 -7.40 -12.40
C GLN A 133 5.06 -6.05 -12.99
N ILE A 134 4.26 -5.53 -13.92
CA ILE A 134 4.45 -4.29 -14.68
C ILE A 134 3.11 -3.54 -14.62
N ILE A 135 3.15 -2.27 -14.20
CA ILE A 135 1.94 -1.45 -14.12
C ILE A 135 1.41 -1.21 -15.53
N THR A 136 0.13 -1.52 -15.72
CA THR A 136 -0.67 -1.06 -16.85
C THR A 136 -1.48 0.16 -16.45
N ARG A 137 -1.86 1.01 -17.41
CA ARG A 137 -2.76 2.15 -17.14
C ARG A 137 -4.05 1.70 -16.46
N TYR A 138 -4.58 0.54 -16.86
CA TYR A 138 -5.76 -0.07 -16.24
C TYR A 138 -5.53 -0.43 -14.76
N SER A 139 -4.41 -1.10 -14.45
CA SER A 139 -4.10 -1.48 -13.07
C SER A 139 -3.91 -0.27 -12.15
N LEU A 140 -3.29 0.79 -12.65
CA LEU A 140 -3.12 2.05 -11.91
C LEU A 140 -4.46 2.74 -11.66
N PHE A 141 -5.31 2.80 -12.70
CA PHE A 141 -6.67 3.32 -12.56
C PHE A 141 -7.46 2.55 -11.49
N LYS A 142 -7.45 1.21 -11.56
CA LYS A 142 -8.14 0.37 -10.58
C LYS A 142 -7.60 0.54 -9.16
N ALA A 143 -6.30 0.73 -8.99
CA ALA A 143 -5.72 1.03 -7.69
C ALA A 143 -6.21 2.38 -7.13
N ILE A 144 -6.25 3.43 -7.95
CA ILE A 144 -6.73 4.75 -7.54
C ILE A 144 -8.24 4.76 -7.27
N GLU A 145 -9.02 4.09 -8.12
CA GLU A 145 -10.47 3.91 -7.93
C GLU A 145 -10.74 3.20 -6.60
N LEU A 146 -10.05 2.09 -6.32
CA LEU A 146 -10.17 1.37 -5.06
C LEU A 146 -9.79 2.24 -3.86
N PHE A 147 -8.71 3.00 -3.98
CA PHE A 147 -8.27 3.95 -2.94
C PHE A 147 -9.31 5.04 -2.65
N SER A 148 -10.10 5.44 -3.65
CA SER A 148 -11.19 6.42 -3.48
C SER A 148 -12.38 5.88 -2.68
N LEU A 149 -12.57 4.55 -2.61
CA LEU A 149 -13.65 3.92 -1.86
C LEU A 149 -13.39 3.91 -0.34
N SER A 150 -12.14 3.98 0.08
CA SER A 150 -11.79 4.01 1.51
C SER A 150 -12.02 5.41 2.08
N SER A 151 -12.69 5.47 3.23
CA SER A 151 -12.84 6.71 4.00
C SER A 151 -11.69 6.92 5.00
N SER A 152 -10.92 5.86 5.26
CA SER A 152 -9.87 5.80 6.28
C SER A 152 -8.65 6.64 5.91
N SER A 153 -8.14 7.37 6.91
CA SER A 153 -6.85 8.06 6.81
C SER A 153 -5.66 7.10 6.91
N TYR A 154 -5.87 5.84 7.29
CA TYR A 154 -4.83 4.82 7.47
C TYR A 154 -4.65 3.91 6.26
N PHE A 155 -5.60 3.94 5.32
CA PHE A 155 -5.54 3.12 4.11
C PHE A 155 -4.39 3.56 3.19
N ARG A 156 -3.58 2.60 2.76
CA ARG A 156 -2.42 2.80 1.88
C ARG A 156 -2.46 1.79 0.76
N MET A 157 -1.94 2.17 -0.39
CA MET A 157 -1.63 1.22 -1.46
C MET A 157 -0.19 1.37 -1.93
N ALA A 158 0.41 0.26 -2.32
CA ALA A 158 1.79 0.23 -2.78
C ALA A 158 1.98 -0.76 -3.93
N PHE A 159 2.95 -0.48 -4.78
CA PHE A 159 3.42 -1.36 -5.83
C PHE A 159 4.94 -1.42 -5.80
N ASN A 160 5.46 -2.63 -5.95
CA ASN A 160 6.87 -2.91 -6.11
C ASN A 160 7.07 -3.44 -7.52
N SER A 161 7.90 -2.77 -8.33
CA SER A 161 8.31 -3.34 -9.61
C SER A 161 9.22 -4.54 -9.38
N LEU A 162 9.40 -5.34 -10.44
CA LEU A 162 10.54 -6.25 -10.52
C LEU A 162 11.84 -5.49 -10.23
N CYS A 163 12.84 -6.15 -9.67
CA CYS A 163 14.10 -5.53 -9.20
C CYS A 163 13.95 -4.43 -8.11
N ALA A 164 12.74 -4.08 -7.66
CA ALA A 164 12.47 -3.13 -6.57
C ALA A 164 11.66 -3.80 -5.44
N TYR A 165 12.14 -4.96 -4.98
CA TYR A 165 11.55 -5.76 -3.90
C TYR A 165 10.19 -6.44 -4.18
N ALA A 166 9.76 -6.53 -5.44
CA ALA A 166 8.70 -7.49 -5.80
C ALA A 166 9.14 -8.92 -5.43
N SER A 167 8.19 -9.74 -4.95
CA SER A 167 8.46 -11.14 -4.58
C SER A 167 7.80 -12.17 -5.50
N VAL A 168 6.86 -11.74 -6.34
CA VAL A 168 6.08 -12.57 -7.27
C VAL A 168 5.99 -11.82 -8.60
N ASN A 169 6.32 -12.49 -9.70
CA ASN A 169 6.13 -11.92 -11.03
C ASN A 169 4.71 -12.20 -11.57
N HIS A 170 3.72 -11.52 -11.00
CA HIS A 170 2.34 -11.48 -11.50
C HIS A 170 1.71 -10.17 -11.00
N LEU A 171 1.20 -9.32 -11.90
CA LEU A 171 0.63 -8.02 -11.62
C LEU A 171 -0.27 -7.98 -10.37
N HIS A 172 0.18 -7.28 -9.33
CA HIS A 172 -0.55 -7.06 -8.09
C HIS A 172 -0.17 -5.74 -7.43
N TRP A 173 -1.14 -5.18 -6.70
CA TRP A 173 -0.95 -4.03 -5.81
C TRP A 173 -1.18 -4.46 -4.37
N HIS A 174 -0.38 -3.93 -3.46
CA HIS A 174 -0.57 -4.08 -2.02
C HIS A 174 -1.56 -3.03 -1.52
N LEU A 175 -2.40 -3.41 -0.56
CA LEU A 175 -3.23 -2.50 0.22
C LEU A 175 -3.22 -2.91 1.69
N TYR A 176 -3.21 -1.96 2.61
CA TYR A 176 -3.19 -2.21 4.05
C TYR A 176 -3.59 -0.95 4.82
N TYR A 177 -3.83 -1.10 6.13
CA TYR A 177 -4.16 0.01 7.02
C TYR A 177 -3.05 0.20 8.03
N LEU A 178 -2.28 1.28 7.89
CA LEU A 178 -1.26 1.65 8.85
C LEU A 178 -1.84 2.69 9.79
N ASN A 179 -2.08 2.32 11.05
CA ASN A 179 -2.54 3.23 12.10
C ASN A 179 -1.41 4.14 12.59
N TRP A 180 -0.76 4.83 11.65
CA TRP A 180 0.32 5.77 11.88
C TRP A 180 0.36 6.81 10.77
N ARG A 181 0.58 8.07 11.15
CA ARG A 181 0.76 9.16 10.18
C ARG A 181 2.19 9.18 9.65
N MET A 182 2.36 8.94 8.36
CA MET A 182 3.67 8.91 7.71
C MET A 182 4.11 10.30 7.27
N LEU A 183 5.42 10.57 7.35
CA LEU A 183 6.01 11.82 6.86
C LEU A 183 5.62 12.15 5.41
N LEU A 184 5.51 11.14 4.54
CA LEU A 184 5.07 11.31 3.15
C LEU A 184 3.70 12.00 2.98
N GLU A 185 2.86 11.97 4.01
CA GLU A 185 1.53 12.60 3.97
C GLU A 185 1.60 14.12 4.19
N TYR A 186 2.72 14.62 4.68
CA TYR A 186 2.87 16.02 5.08
C TYR A 186 4.24 16.65 4.80
N ILE A 187 5.14 15.92 4.15
CA ILE A 187 6.45 16.43 3.73
C ILE A 187 6.30 17.49 2.64
N ASP A 188 7.16 18.50 2.69
CA ASP A 188 7.22 19.53 1.66
C ASP A 188 7.75 18.95 0.35
N LEU A 189 7.12 19.39 -0.74
CA LEU A 189 7.46 18.99 -2.10
C LEU A 189 7.84 20.23 -2.90
N GLU A 190 8.77 20.08 -3.83
CA GLU A 190 9.20 21.16 -4.71
C GLU A 190 8.43 21.06 -6.04
N GLU A 191 7.94 22.18 -6.56
CA GLU A 191 7.28 22.22 -7.87
C GLU A 191 8.26 21.82 -8.97
N TYR A 192 7.79 21.07 -9.98
CA TYR A 192 8.62 20.62 -11.09
C TYR A 192 8.02 20.95 -12.46
N ALA A 193 6.96 20.24 -12.87
CA ALA A 193 6.37 20.43 -14.19
C ALA A 193 4.91 19.97 -14.22
N GLY A 194 4.02 20.84 -14.72
CA GLY A 194 2.58 20.55 -14.73
C GLY A 194 2.08 20.25 -13.30
N PRO A 195 1.34 19.15 -13.07
CA PRO A 195 0.90 18.77 -11.73
C PRO A 195 1.96 17.98 -10.93
N VAL A 196 3.15 17.77 -11.49
CA VAL A 196 4.22 16.96 -10.90
C VAL A 196 5.07 17.82 -9.97
N GLN A 197 5.21 17.34 -8.75
CA GLN A 197 6.12 17.85 -7.73
C GLN A 197 7.22 16.80 -7.49
N ILE A 198 8.30 17.18 -6.83
CA ILE A 198 9.43 16.29 -6.53
C ILE A 198 9.74 16.27 -5.03
N LEU A 199 10.10 15.08 -4.56
CA LEU A 199 10.62 14.82 -3.24
C LEU A 199 12.15 14.77 -3.33
N GLU A 200 12.80 15.93 -3.36
CA GLU A 200 14.25 16.02 -3.58
C GLU A 200 15.05 15.81 -2.29
N LYS A 201 14.54 16.34 -1.16
CA LYS A 201 15.20 16.37 0.15
C LYS A 201 14.76 15.22 1.07
N TYR A 202 14.67 14.01 0.53
CA TYR A 202 14.37 12.77 1.25
C TYR A 202 15.28 11.65 0.74
N PRO A 203 15.66 10.64 1.57
CA PRO A 203 16.60 9.61 1.14
C PRO A 203 16.13 8.82 -0.09
N ALA A 204 14.82 8.60 -0.21
CA ALA A 204 14.20 8.03 -1.40
C ALA A 204 13.59 9.15 -2.24
N LYS A 205 14.36 9.68 -3.20
CA LYS A 205 13.84 10.69 -4.12
C LYS A 205 12.65 10.16 -4.92
N GLY A 206 11.70 11.02 -5.26
CA GLY A 206 10.51 10.57 -5.98
C GLY A 206 9.77 11.70 -6.68
N PHE A 207 8.97 11.30 -7.66
CA PHE A 207 7.95 12.16 -8.26
C PHE A 207 6.66 12.02 -7.47
N CYS A 208 5.98 13.13 -7.25
CA CYS A 208 4.75 13.21 -6.48
C CYS A 208 3.69 13.95 -7.28
N ILE A 209 2.47 13.44 -7.27
CA ILE A 209 1.31 14.10 -7.87
C ILE A 209 0.21 14.09 -6.82
N LYS A 210 -0.34 15.27 -6.52
CA LYS A 210 -1.52 15.39 -5.65
C LYS A 210 -2.78 15.39 -6.52
N TYR A 211 -3.80 14.68 -6.08
CA TYR A 211 -5.10 14.67 -6.77
C TYR A 211 -5.71 16.08 -6.88
N SER A 212 -5.46 16.95 -5.90
CA SER A 212 -5.89 18.36 -5.92
C SER A 212 -5.26 19.19 -7.06
N ASN A 213 -4.17 18.72 -7.65
CA ASN A 213 -3.44 19.44 -8.70
C ASN A 213 -3.89 19.03 -10.11
N VAL A 214 -4.91 18.16 -10.22
CA VAL A 214 -5.44 17.66 -11.50
C VAL A 214 -6.97 17.76 -11.49
N GLN A 215 -7.58 17.74 -12.68
CA GLN A 215 -9.01 18.03 -12.82
C GLN A 215 -9.90 16.84 -12.44
N ASN A 216 -9.46 15.63 -12.75
CA ASN A 216 -10.23 14.41 -12.56
C ASN A 216 -9.30 13.19 -12.42
N MET A 217 -9.90 12.02 -12.19
CA MET A 217 -9.16 10.77 -12.02
C MET A 217 -8.41 10.31 -13.27
N ASP A 218 -8.94 10.55 -14.47
CA ASP A 218 -8.25 10.17 -15.70
C ASP A 218 -6.98 10.99 -15.92
N ASP A 219 -7.03 12.29 -15.64
CA ASP A 219 -5.85 13.15 -15.67
C ASP A 219 -4.81 12.72 -14.63
N PHE A 220 -5.26 12.38 -13.41
CA PHE A 220 -4.38 11.85 -12.37
C PHE A 220 -3.64 10.59 -12.82
N VAL A 221 -4.40 9.63 -13.37
CA VAL A 221 -3.86 8.37 -13.90
C VAL A 221 -2.95 8.61 -15.09
N ASN A 222 -3.29 9.52 -16.00
CA ASN A 222 -2.48 9.83 -17.19
C ASN A 222 -1.12 10.41 -16.80
N TRP A 223 -1.09 11.38 -15.88
CA TRP A 223 0.16 11.98 -15.40
C TRP A 223 1.02 10.98 -14.63
N ALA A 224 0.43 10.20 -13.72
CA ALA A 224 1.15 9.18 -12.98
C ALA A 224 1.68 8.08 -13.92
N PHE A 225 0.85 7.62 -14.86
CA PHE A 225 1.23 6.58 -15.82
C PHE A 225 2.31 7.07 -16.79
N LEU A 226 2.35 8.35 -17.17
CA LEU A 226 3.41 8.90 -18.00
C LEU A 226 4.79 8.68 -17.37
N ILE A 227 4.92 9.00 -16.07
CA ILE A 227 6.17 8.84 -15.31
C ILE A 227 6.50 7.35 -15.14
N ILE A 228 5.52 6.56 -14.70
CA ILE A 228 5.70 5.11 -14.48
C ILE A 228 6.11 4.41 -15.79
N ASN A 229 5.44 4.72 -16.90
CA ASN A 229 5.74 4.13 -18.20
C ASN A 229 7.15 4.50 -18.68
N TYR A 230 7.61 5.73 -18.41
CA TYR A 230 9.01 6.09 -18.67
C TYR A 230 9.98 5.24 -17.85
N LEU A 231 9.76 5.10 -16.54
CA LEU A 231 10.61 4.28 -15.66
C LEU A 231 10.63 2.81 -16.11
N GLN A 232 9.47 2.27 -16.51
CA GLN A 232 9.36 0.90 -17.03
C GLN A 232 10.13 0.72 -18.34
N ASN A 233 9.96 1.63 -19.31
CA ASN A 233 10.65 1.55 -20.61
C ASN A 233 12.17 1.76 -20.48
N ALA A 234 12.61 2.51 -19.48
CA ALA A 234 14.01 2.71 -19.16
C ALA A 234 14.60 1.62 -18.25
N GLU A 235 13.82 0.59 -17.89
CA GLU A 235 14.19 -0.49 -16.96
C GLU A 235 14.69 0.02 -15.60
N ILE A 236 14.17 1.17 -15.15
CA ILE A 236 14.47 1.74 -13.84
C ILE A 236 13.55 1.07 -12.82
N ALA A 237 14.13 0.26 -11.94
CA ALA A 237 13.41 -0.36 -10.83
C ALA A 237 12.81 0.72 -9.90
N HIS A 238 11.53 0.59 -9.56
CA HIS A 238 10.80 1.63 -8.84
C HIS A 238 9.68 1.07 -7.96
N ASN A 239 9.24 1.91 -7.02
CA ASN A 239 8.07 1.67 -6.19
C ASN A 239 7.04 2.78 -6.44
N VAL A 240 5.76 2.45 -6.37
CA VAL A 240 4.67 3.42 -6.39
C VAL A 240 3.93 3.34 -5.07
N TYR A 241 3.66 4.49 -4.46
CA TYR A 241 2.97 4.58 -3.18
C TYR A 241 1.80 5.55 -3.26
N ILE A 242 0.64 5.14 -2.75
CA ILE A 242 -0.60 5.92 -2.76
C ILE A 242 -1.05 6.08 -1.30
N THR A 243 -1.20 7.32 -0.87
CA THR A 243 -1.60 7.69 0.49
C THR A 243 -2.43 8.97 0.47
N ARG A 244 -3.09 9.27 1.58
CA ARG A 244 -3.67 10.59 1.82
C ARG A 244 -2.53 11.60 1.98
N GLY A 245 -2.79 12.86 1.62
CA GLY A 245 -1.82 13.95 1.78
C GLY A 245 -2.49 15.22 2.29
N LYS A 246 -1.71 16.15 2.85
CA LYS A 246 -2.18 17.49 3.23
C LYS A 246 -2.82 18.21 2.04
N LEU A 247 -3.98 18.84 2.29
CA LEU A 247 -4.72 19.63 1.32
C LEU A 247 -4.05 20.98 1.00
N SER A 248 -3.32 21.59 1.95
CA SER A 248 -2.66 22.88 1.78
C SER A 248 -1.28 22.95 2.45
N ILE A 249 -0.47 23.90 1.99
CA ILE A 249 0.88 24.21 2.51
C ILE A 249 0.80 25.01 3.83
N VAL A 250 -0.37 25.53 4.21
CA VAL A 250 -0.47 26.68 5.14
C VAL A 250 -1.03 26.34 6.52
N GLU A 251 -1.55 25.14 6.77
CA GLU A 251 -1.97 24.79 8.13
C GLU A 251 -0.83 24.09 8.88
N GLU A 252 -0.12 24.89 9.70
CA GLU A 252 0.50 24.38 10.92
C GLU A 252 -0.59 23.71 11.75
N TYR A 253 -0.59 22.37 11.73
CA TYR A 253 -1.44 21.59 12.61
C TYR A 253 -0.89 21.76 14.03
N LYS A 254 -1.68 22.42 14.89
CA LYS A 254 -1.50 22.34 16.33
C LYS A 254 -2.02 20.97 16.79
N ASP A 255 -1.18 20.29 17.57
CA ASP A 255 -1.44 18.98 18.17
C ASP A 255 -2.77 18.93 18.97
#